data_AF-A0A5E4LJX4-F1
#
_entry.id   AF-A0A5E4LJX4-F1
#
_cell.length_a   1.000
_cell.length_b   1.000
_cell.length_c   1.000
_cell.angle_alpha   90.00
_cell.angle_beta   90.00
_cell.angle_gamma   90.00
#
_symmetry.space_group_name_H-M   'P 1'
#
loop_
_entity.id
_entity.type
_entity.pdbx_description
1 polymer ?
#
loop_
_entity_poly.entity_id
_entity_poly.type
_entity_poly.pdbx_seq_one_letter_code
_entity_poly.pdbx_strand_id
1 'polypeptide(L)'
;MPEKKENETSQEKRSGWREAIVKEVFDEERQEVVRLSEISIIIKEYNDIFSDFDPRPYSQRALSDDFLQEAKKASLVKSAENLALMFLVPEAGRKPQSEAMIKKRLHEYFKHHHDIMNRELTGTQVKGVKLTLLGFGLLLVATFIKMDELKNPNAFQSWEVFLTTFLEPAGWFTMWTGLEHIFYTWRGKKEDHEFYERMAKAKINFTQY
;
A
#
# COMPACT_ATOMS: atom_id res chain seq x y z
N MET A 1 -10.25 -69.36 10.57
CA MET A 1 -9.34 -68.22 10.32
C MET A 1 -10.03 -67.07 9.55
N PRO A 2 -11.10 -66.41 10.07
CA PRO A 2 -11.71 -65.25 9.39
C PRO A 2 -11.23 -63.88 9.90
N GLU A 3 -10.67 -63.81 11.11
CA GLU A 3 -10.45 -62.58 11.88
C GLU A 3 -9.36 -61.65 11.31
N LYS A 4 -8.44 -62.17 10.49
CA LYS A 4 -7.34 -61.38 9.91
C LYS A 4 -7.78 -60.50 8.74
N LYS A 5 -8.81 -60.91 7.98
CA LYS A 5 -9.28 -60.18 6.80
C LYS A 5 -10.16 -58.98 7.16
N GLU A 6 -10.73 -58.92 8.36
CA GLU A 6 -11.64 -57.84 8.78
C GLU A 6 -10.89 -56.61 9.33
N ASN A 7 -9.68 -56.82 9.85
CA ASN A 7 -8.81 -55.77 10.39
C ASN A 7 -8.10 -54.97 9.29
N GLU A 8 -7.70 -55.61 8.18
CA GLU A 8 -7.03 -54.93 7.05
C GLU A 8 -7.99 -53.98 6.32
N THR A 9 -9.24 -54.40 6.06
CA THR A 9 -10.28 -53.56 5.44
C THR A 9 -10.70 -52.37 6.30
N SER A 10 -10.61 -52.50 7.64
CA SER A 10 -10.91 -51.44 8.58
C SER A 10 -9.77 -50.42 8.70
N GLN A 11 -8.52 -50.83 8.49
CA GLN A 11 -7.36 -49.94 8.45
C GLN A 11 -7.24 -49.17 7.13
N GLU A 12 -7.48 -49.80 5.99
CA GLU A 12 -7.54 -49.11 4.68
C GLU A 12 -8.66 -48.06 4.63
N LYS A 13 -9.86 -48.40 5.12
CA LYS A 13 -10.96 -47.42 5.23
C LYS A 13 -10.61 -46.23 6.14
N ARG A 14 -9.88 -46.46 7.24
CA ARG A 14 -9.42 -45.40 8.16
C ARG A 14 -8.32 -44.52 7.56
N SER A 15 -7.46 -45.08 6.70
CA SER A 15 -6.42 -44.34 5.96
C SER A 15 -7.03 -43.47 4.88
N GLY A 16 -7.92 -44.00 4.04
CA GLY A 16 -8.59 -43.24 2.98
C GLY A 16 -9.48 -42.11 3.52
N TRP A 17 -10.12 -42.29 4.68
CA TRP A 17 -10.93 -41.24 5.29
C TRP A 17 -10.07 -40.09 5.84
N ARG A 18 -8.85 -40.37 6.32
CA ARG A 18 -7.90 -39.33 6.74
C ARG A 18 -7.39 -38.51 5.56
N GLU A 19 -7.05 -39.16 4.45
CA GLU A 19 -6.61 -38.46 3.23
C GLU A 19 -7.73 -37.60 2.63
N ALA A 20 -8.97 -38.09 2.65
CA ALA A 20 -10.13 -37.33 2.20
C ALA A 20 -10.39 -36.08 3.06
N ILE A 21 -10.38 -36.22 4.40
CA ILE A 21 -10.56 -35.10 5.33
C ILE A 21 -9.44 -34.06 5.16
N VAL A 22 -8.19 -34.51 5.05
CA VAL A 22 -7.05 -33.62 4.86
C VAL A 22 -7.20 -32.85 3.55
N LYS A 23 -7.60 -33.52 2.46
CA LYS A 23 -7.83 -32.87 1.16
C LYS A 23 -8.98 -31.86 1.22
N GLU A 24 -10.08 -32.20 1.88
CA GLU A 24 -11.25 -31.33 2.02
C GLU A 24 -10.89 -30.05 2.81
N VAL A 25 -10.19 -30.19 3.94
CA VAL A 25 -9.70 -29.05 4.73
C VAL A 25 -8.75 -28.16 3.90
N PHE A 26 -7.81 -28.76 3.16
CA PHE A 26 -6.90 -28.00 2.30
C PHE A 26 -7.64 -27.27 1.15
N ASP A 27 -8.66 -27.90 0.56
CA ASP A 27 -9.45 -27.29 -0.50
C ASP A 27 -10.31 -26.12 0.05
N GLU A 28 -10.86 -26.26 1.26
CA GLU A 28 -11.60 -25.18 1.95
C GLU A 28 -10.70 -23.99 2.29
N GLU A 29 -9.53 -24.23 2.92
CA GLU A 29 -8.55 -23.17 3.22
C GLU A 29 -8.12 -22.44 1.94
N ARG A 30 -7.87 -23.20 0.87
CA ARG A 30 -7.49 -22.63 -0.43
C ARG A 30 -8.61 -21.76 -1.01
N GLN A 31 -9.85 -22.20 -0.95
CA GLN A 31 -11.00 -21.43 -1.42
C GLN A 31 -11.22 -20.16 -0.59
N GLU A 32 -10.99 -20.21 0.72
CA GLU A 32 -11.04 -19.03 1.59
C GLU A 32 -9.94 -18.02 1.23
N VAL A 33 -8.70 -18.48 1.05
CA VAL A 33 -7.58 -17.62 0.61
C VAL A 33 -7.87 -16.99 -0.76
N VAL A 34 -8.46 -17.72 -1.70
CA VAL A 34 -8.90 -17.17 -2.99
C VAL A 34 -9.97 -16.10 -2.78
N ARG A 35 -11.01 -16.37 -1.98
CA ARG A 35 -12.07 -15.39 -1.70
C ARG A 35 -11.54 -14.13 -1.01
N LEU A 36 -10.54 -14.26 -0.12
CA LEU A 36 -9.91 -13.15 0.57
C LEU A 36 -8.90 -12.38 -0.29
N SER A 37 -8.47 -12.93 -1.42
CA SER A 37 -7.53 -12.30 -2.37
C SER A 37 -8.18 -11.76 -3.63
N GLU A 38 -9.42 -12.14 -3.92
CA GLU A 38 -10.10 -11.73 -5.13
C GLU A 38 -11.01 -10.51 -4.92
N ILE A 39 -10.83 -9.50 -5.77
CA ILE A 39 -11.75 -8.38 -5.99
C ILE A 39 -12.47 -8.65 -7.30
N SER A 40 -13.76 -8.96 -7.24
CA SER A 40 -14.58 -9.17 -8.42
C SER A 40 -15.43 -7.92 -8.69
N ILE A 41 -15.30 -7.34 -9.89
CA ILE A 41 -16.07 -6.16 -10.32
C ILE A 41 -16.87 -6.54 -11.57
N ILE A 42 -18.18 -6.33 -11.52
CA ILE A 42 -19.08 -6.53 -12.65
C ILE A 42 -19.08 -5.27 -13.50
N ILE A 43 -18.83 -5.44 -14.80
CA ILE A 43 -18.90 -4.37 -15.80
C ILE A 43 -19.87 -4.77 -16.90
N LYS A 44 -20.65 -3.81 -17.39
CA LYS A 44 -21.55 -3.99 -18.54
C LYS A 44 -20.74 -3.90 -19.83
N GLU A 45 -19.85 -2.92 -19.88
CA GLU A 45 -18.96 -2.67 -21.01
C GLU A 45 -17.57 -2.30 -20.53
N TYR A 46 -16.57 -2.44 -21.40
CA TYR A 46 -15.20 -2.02 -21.09
C TYR A 46 -15.07 -0.51 -20.81
N ASN A 47 -16.00 0.30 -21.30
CA ASN A 47 -16.01 1.74 -21.04
C ASN A 47 -16.22 2.07 -19.56
N ASP A 48 -16.86 1.19 -18.78
CA ASP A 48 -17.11 1.40 -17.34
C ASP A 48 -15.80 1.56 -16.52
N ILE A 49 -14.68 1.04 -17.05
CA ILE A 49 -13.33 1.14 -16.44
C ILE A 49 -12.71 2.54 -16.66
N PHE A 50 -13.18 3.27 -17.67
CA PHE A 50 -12.52 4.48 -18.17
C PHE A 50 -13.39 5.72 -18.03
N SER A 51 -12.75 6.88 -18.06
CA SER A 51 -13.43 8.16 -18.05
C SER A 51 -14.19 8.40 -19.36
N ASP A 52 -15.46 8.75 -19.25
CA ASP A 52 -16.31 9.16 -20.38
C ASP A 52 -15.86 10.48 -21.03
N PHE A 53 -15.10 11.29 -20.30
CA PHE A 53 -14.56 12.55 -20.80
C PHE A 53 -13.33 12.37 -21.70
N ASP A 54 -12.77 11.16 -21.76
CA ASP A 54 -11.54 10.88 -22.49
C ASP A 54 -11.79 10.06 -23.77
N PRO A 55 -11.73 10.68 -24.96
CA PRO A 55 -12.02 9.99 -26.22
C PRO A 55 -10.88 9.08 -26.71
N ARG A 56 -9.72 9.05 -26.04
CA ARG A 56 -8.54 8.29 -26.48
C ARG A 56 -8.80 6.77 -26.55
N PRO A 57 -8.00 5.98 -27.27
CA PRO A 57 -8.11 4.53 -27.25
C PRO A 57 -7.79 3.94 -25.85
N TYR A 58 -8.25 2.71 -25.58
CA TYR A 58 -8.06 2.04 -24.27
C TYR A 58 -6.61 1.96 -23.80
N SER A 59 -5.64 1.95 -24.72
CA SER A 59 -4.21 1.94 -24.37
C SER A 59 -3.71 3.24 -23.72
N GLN A 60 -4.47 4.34 -23.82
CA GLN A 60 -4.06 5.66 -23.33
C GLN A 60 -5.14 6.37 -22.52
N ARG A 61 -6.37 5.86 -22.57
CA ARG A 61 -7.53 6.46 -21.89
C ARG A 61 -7.31 6.52 -20.37
N ALA A 62 -7.79 7.58 -19.74
CA ALA A 62 -7.82 7.74 -18.29
C ALA A 62 -8.83 6.77 -17.67
N LEU A 63 -8.50 6.22 -16.50
CA LEU A 63 -9.44 5.41 -15.73
C LEU A 63 -10.54 6.31 -15.16
N SER A 64 -11.75 5.77 -14.95
CA SER A 64 -12.82 6.53 -14.30
C SER A 64 -12.58 6.65 -12.80
N ASP A 65 -12.96 7.78 -12.23
CA ASP A 65 -12.90 7.99 -10.78
C ASP A 65 -13.84 7.02 -10.04
N ASP A 66 -14.99 6.70 -10.65
CA ASP A 66 -15.96 5.75 -10.10
C ASP A 66 -15.36 4.35 -9.99
N PHE A 67 -14.68 3.88 -11.05
CA PHE A 67 -13.96 2.59 -11.02
C PHE A 67 -12.87 2.60 -9.94
N LEU A 68 -12.06 3.66 -9.86
CA LEU A 68 -10.98 3.75 -8.89
C LEU A 68 -11.50 3.75 -7.45
N GLN A 69 -12.59 4.46 -7.18
CA GLN A 69 -13.21 4.48 -5.86
C GLN A 69 -13.75 3.10 -5.47
N GLU A 70 -14.41 2.40 -6.40
CA GLU A 70 -14.96 1.07 -6.14
C GLU A 70 -13.84 0.03 -5.93
N ALA A 71 -12.82 0.05 -6.78
CA ALA A 71 -11.64 -0.81 -6.62
C ALA A 71 -10.92 -0.54 -5.29
N LYS A 72 -10.80 0.73 -4.88
CA LYS A 72 -10.21 1.10 -3.59
C LYS A 72 -11.03 0.56 -2.43
N LYS A 73 -12.35 0.78 -2.41
CA LYS A 73 -13.24 0.24 -1.37
C LYS A 73 -13.16 -1.28 -1.29
N ALA A 74 -13.20 -1.97 -2.42
CA ALA A 74 -13.11 -3.42 -2.47
C ALA A 74 -11.76 -3.94 -1.96
N SER A 75 -10.66 -3.20 -2.22
CA SER A 75 -9.32 -3.58 -1.75
C SER A 75 -9.16 -3.51 -0.23
N LEU A 76 -9.88 -2.63 0.46
CA LEU A 76 -9.79 -2.47 1.92
C LEU A 76 -10.35 -3.69 2.67
N VAL A 77 -11.34 -4.37 2.09
CA VAL A 77 -11.98 -5.56 2.68
C VAL A 77 -11.09 -6.80 2.52
N LYS A 78 -10.19 -6.80 1.54
CA LYS A 78 -9.34 -7.93 1.19
C LYS A 78 -7.99 -7.78 1.88
N SER A 79 -7.56 -8.79 2.62
CA SER A 79 -6.30 -8.76 3.40
C SER A 79 -5.12 -9.42 2.67
N ALA A 80 -5.35 -10.11 1.55
CA ALA A 80 -4.31 -10.91 0.94
C ALA A 80 -3.22 -10.07 0.24
N GLU A 81 -1.98 -10.54 0.34
CA GLU A 81 -0.80 -10.00 -0.35
C GLU A 81 -0.90 -10.19 -1.88
N ASN A 82 -1.50 -11.30 -2.33
CA ASN A 82 -1.61 -11.66 -3.74
C ASN A 82 -2.98 -11.32 -4.32
N LEU A 83 -3.28 -10.02 -4.39
CA LEU A 83 -4.56 -9.53 -4.88
C LEU A 83 -4.82 -9.92 -6.35
N ALA A 84 -6.03 -10.38 -6.64
CA ALA A 84 -6.52 -10.61 -7.99
C ALA A 84 -7.70 -9.67 -8.28
N LEU A 85 -7.59 -8.86 -9.33
CA LEU A 85 -8.68 -8.03 -9.83
C LEU A 85 -9.36 -8.78 -10.99
N MET A 86 -10.58 -9.25 -10.74
CA MET A 86 -11.38 -10.01 -11.68
C MET A 86 -12.52 -9.15 -12.23
N PHE A 87 -12.53 -8.95 -13.55
CA PHE A 87 -13.65 -8.30 -14.24
C PHE A 87 -14.63 -9.35 -14.74
N LEU A 88 -15.88 -9.23 -14.30
CA LEU A 88 -17.01 -10.04 -14.75
C LEU A 88 -17.66 -9.29 -15.93
N VAL A 89 -17.57 -9.88 -17.12
CA VAL A 89 -18.04 -9.27 -18.39
C VAL A 89 -19.06 -10.19 -19.07
N PRO A 90 -20.13 -9.68 -19.69
CA PRO A 90 -21.05 -10.51 -20.46
C PRO A 90 -20.32 -11.30 -21.55
N GLU A 91 -20.64 -12.58 -21.72
CA GLU A 91 -19.98 -13.46 -22.70
C GLU A 91 -19.99 -12.87 -24.12
N ALA A 92 -21.13 -12.32 -24.55
CA ALA A 92 -21.29 -11.70 -25.86
C ALA A 92 -20.46 -10.42 -26.07
N GLY A 93 -20.03 -9.76 -24.99
CA GLY A 93 -19.23 -8.53 -25.02
C GLY A 93 -17.72 -8.77 -25.05
N ARG A 94 -17.27 -10.01 -24.89
CA ARG A 94 -15.85 -10.31 -24.70
C ARG A 94 -15.02 -10.13 -25.98
N LYS A 95 -13.95 -9.34 -25.87
CA LYS A 95 -12.99 -9.08 -26.94
C LYS A 95 -11.57 -9.25 -26.39
N PRO A 96 -10.93 -10.43 -26.56
CA PRO A 96 -9.63 -10.73 -25.96
C PRO A 96 -8.52 -9.72 -26.30
N GLN A 97 -8.55 -9.15 -27.50
CA GLN A 97 -7.60 -8.11 -27.92
C GLN A 97 -7.76 -6.82 -27.09
N SER A 98 -9.00 -6.40 -26.84
CA SER A 98 -9.30 -5.25 -25.98
C SER A 98 -8.93 -5.55 -24.52
N GLU A 99 -9.26 -6.75 -24.02
CA GLU A 99 -8.91 -7.19 -22.66
C GLU A 99 -7.39 -7.14 -22.41
N ALA A 100 -6.57 -7.59 -23.37
CA ALA A 100 -5.12 -7.51 -23.27
C ALA A 100 -4.62 -6.05 -23.23
N MET A 101 -5.21 -5.16 -24.03
CA MET A 101 -4.87 -3.74 -24.05
C MET A 101 -5.26 -3.05 -22.73
N ILE A 102 -6.45 -3.32 -22.23
CA ILE A 102 -6.97 -2.79 -20.96
C ILE A 102 -6.12 -3.28 -19.79
N LYS A 103 -5.80 -4.58 -19.76
CA LYS A 103 -4.92 -5.18 -18.74
C LYS A 103 -3.57 -4.47 -18.69
N LYS A 104 -2.94 -4.25 -19.85
CA LYS A 104 -1.68 -3.51 -19.94
C LYS A 104 -1.85 -2.08 -19.42
N ARG A 105 -2.90 -1.38 -19.85
CA ARG A 105 -3.17 0.00 -19.43
C ARG A 105 -3.35 0.13 -17.91
N LEU A 106 -4.13 -0.77 -17.30
CA LEU A 106 -4.34 -0.79 -15.85
C LEU A 106 -3.03 -0.97 -15.10
N HIS A 107 -2.20 -1.92 -15.53
CA HIS A 107 -0.92 -2.19 -14.89
C HIS A 107 0.03 -0.99 -15.01
N GLU A 108 0.09 -0.36 -16.18
CA GLU A 108 0.86 0.87 -16.39
C GLU A 108 0.35 2.02 -15.51
N TYR A 109 -0.97 2.19 -15.41
CA TYR A 109 -1.58 3.23 -14.58
C TYR A 109 -1.24 3.06 -13.10
N PHE A 110 -1.50 1.87 -12.53
CA PHE A 110 -1.25 1.62 -11.11
C PHE A 110 0.23 1.68 -10.76
N LYS A 111 1.10 1.12 -11.62
CA LYS A 111 2.55 1.21 -11.44
C LYS A 111 3.04 2.66 -11.47
N HIS A 112 2.58 3.46 -12.43
CA HIS A 112 2.96 4.86 -12.54
C HIS A 112 2.55 5.67 -11.31
N HIS A 113 1.31 5.51 -10.83
CA HIS A 113 0.82 6.22 -9.65
C HIS A 113 1.50 5.76 -8.37
N HIS A 114 1.79 4.46 -8.23
CA HIS A 114 2.60 3.94 -7.15
C HIS A 114 3.99 4.59 -7.13
N ASP A 115 4.67 4.69 -8.28
CA ASP A 115 6.00 5.29 -8.38
C ASP A 115 5.99 6.79 -8.05
N ILE A 116 4.98 7.54 -8.51
CA ILE A 116 4.79 8.95 -8.17
C ILE A 116 4.65 9.11 -6.66
N MET A 117 3.74 8.35 -6.05
CA MET A 117 3.43 8.49 -4.63
C MET A 117 4.59 8.03 -3.74
N ASN A 118 5.32 6.99 -4.13
CA ASN A 118 6.53 6.56 -3.42
C ASN A 118 7.63 7.64 -3.47
N ARG A 119 7.80 8.32 -4.62
CA ARG A 119 8.72 9.47 -4.73
C ARG A 119 8.27 10.64 -3.87
N GLU A 120 6.97 10.92 -3.82
CA GLU A 120 6.44 11.98 -2.94
C GLU A 120 6.65 11.66 -1.46
N LEU A 121 6.38 10.42 -1.04
CA LEU A 121 6.58 9.97 0.34
C LEU A 121 8.04 10.09 0.77
N THR A 122 8.95 9.51 -0.01
CA THR A 122 10.39 9.54 0.28
C THR A 122 10.94 10.97 0.24
N GLY A 123 10.55 11.79 -0.74
CA GLY A 123 10.97 13.18 -0.83
C GLY A 123 10.52 14.03 0.36
N THR A 124 9.28 13.81 0.82
CA THR A 124 8.69 14.53 1.96
C THR A 124 9.32 14.09 3.28
N GLN A 125 9.58 12.79 3.46
CA GLN A 125 10.30 12.25 4.62
C GLN A 125 11.73 12.78 4.72
N VAL A 126 12.48 12.81 3.61
CA VAL A 126 13.85 13.34 3.60
C VAL A 126 13.88 14.82 3.98
N LYS A 127 12.90 15.62 3.52
CA LYS A 127 12.78 17.03 3.93
C LYS A 127 12.52 17.15 5.43
N GLY A 128 11.58 16.36 5.96
CA GLY A 128 11.27 16.34 7.39
C GLY A 128 12.49 15.96 8.25
N VAL A 129 13.20 14.89 7.88
CA VAL A 129 14.42 14.45 8.58
C VAL A 129 15.51 15.51 8.55
N LYS A 130 15.74 16.17 7.41
CA LYS A 130 16.72 17.27 7.31
C LYS A 130 16.36 18.43 8.23
N LEU A 131 15.09 18.80 8.29
CA LEU A 131 14.61 19.89 9.15
C LEU A 131 14.74 19.53 10.64
N THR A 132 14.40 18.29 11.01
CA THR A 132 14.58 17.79 12.38
C THR A 132 16.05 17.80 12.80
N LEU A 133 16.94 17.30 11.94
CA LEU A 133 18.40 17.30 12.21
C LEU A 133 18.96 18.72 12.32
N LEU A 134 18.46 19.66 11.49
CA LEU A 134 18.84 21.06 11.57
C LEU A 134 18.40 21.68 12.90
N GLY A 135 17.14 21.46 13.31
CA GLY A 135 16.62 21.94 14.60
C GLY A 135 17.41 21.37 15.78
N PHE A 136 17.72 20.07 15.75
CA PHE A 136 18.57 19.43 16.75
C PHE A 136 19.98 20.03 16.78
N GLY A 137 20.57 20.31 15.61
CA GLY A 137 21.85 20.99 15.49
C GLY A 137 21.85 22.39 16.12
N LEU A 138 20.79 23.17 15.90
CA LEU A 138 20.63 24.50 16.51
C LEU A 138 20.56 24.42 18.04
N LEU A 139 19.83 23.43 18.58
CA LEU A 139 19.74 23.20 20.03
C LEU A 139 21.08 22.76 20.63
N LEU A 140 21.84 21.91 19.93
CA LEU A 140 23.19 21.53 20.36
C LEU A 140 24.11 22.75 20.42
N VAL A 141 24.11 23.60 19.38
CA VAL A 141 24.91 24.84 19.35
C VAL A 141 24.52 25.77 20.50
N ALA A 142 23.22 25.95 20.76
CA ALA A 142 22.75 26.73 21.91
C ALA A 142 23.27 26.17 23.25
N THR A 143 23.28 24.84 23.38
CA THR A 143 23.78 24.15 24.59
C THR A 143 25.28 24.32 24.77
N PHE A 144 26.06 24.26 23.68
CA PHE A 144 27.50 24.49 23.72
C PHE A 144 27.86 25.92 24.13
N ILE A 145 27.13 26.93 23.60
CA ILE A 145 27.31 28.34 23.98
C ILE A 145 27.04 28.52 25.48
N LYS A 146 25.91 27.98 25.98
CA LYS A 146 25.61 28.02 27.43
C LYS A 146 26.66 27.34 28.30
N MET A 147 27.26 26.25 27.83
CA MET A 147 28.29 25.53 28.58
C MET A 147 29.62 26.31 28.65
N ASP A 148 29.93 27.09 27.62
CA ASP A 148 31.12 27.96 27.62
C ASP A 148 30.91 29.19 28.53
N GLU A 149 29.71 29.79 28.50
CA GLU A 149 29.28 30.86 29.40
C GLU A 149 29.42 30.43 30.89
N LEU A 150 28.98 29.21 31.22
CA LEU A 150 29.10 28.64 32.57
C LEU A 150 30.55 28.49 33.06
N LYS A 151 31.52 28.28 32.16
CA LYS A 151 32.95 28.13 32.50
C LYS A 151 33.66 29.47 32.66
N ASN A 152 33.22 30.50 31.95
CA ASN A 152 33.82 31.84 31.95
C ASN A 152 32.79 32.92 32.33
N PRO A 153 32.32 32.96 33.59
CA PRO A 153 31.25 33.87 34.03
C PRO A 153 31.61 35.37 33.95
N ASN A 154 32.88 35.72 33.72
CA ASN A 154 33.34 37.10 33.55
C ASN A 154 33.43 37.54 32.08
N ALA A 155 33.20 36.63 31.13
CA ALA A 155 33.15 36.92 29.70
C ALA A 155 31.69 37.10 29.24
N PHE A 156 30.97 38.04 29.86
CA PHE A 156 29.63 38.42 29.39
C PHE A 156 29.74 39.18 28.07
N GLN A 157 29.88 38.47 26.95
CA GLN A 157 29.64 39.04 25.62
C GLN A 157 28.13 39.02 25.38
N SER A 158 27.49 40.19 25.40
CA SER A 158 26.04 40.36 25.19
C SER A 158 25.50 39.68 23.92
N TRP A 159 26.39 39.38 22.97
CA TRP A 159 26.10 38.64 21.75
C TRP A 159 25.73 37.17 21.98
N GLU A 160 26.35 36.48 22.94
CA GLU A 160 26.10 35.05 23.21
C GLU A 160 24.73 34.80 23.84
N VAL A 161 24.35 35.67 24.78
CA VAL A 161 23.02 35.68 25.42
C VAL A 161 21.92 35.97 24.39
N PHE A 162 22.17 36.91 23.48
CA PHE A 162 21.25 37.22 22.38
C PHE A 162 21.08 36.00 21.46
N LEU A 163 22.18 35.42 20.96
CA LEU A 163 22.12 34.25 20.08
C LEU A 163 21.37 33.09 20.72
N THR A 164 21.66 32.79 21.97
CA THR A 164 21.03 31.69 22.71
C THR A 164 19.53 31.89 22.88
N THR A 165 19.11 33.13 23.17
CA THR A 165 17.69 33.52 23.33
C THR A 165 16.88 33.32 22.04
N PHE A 166 17.51 33.43 20.86
CA PHE A 166 16.86 33.19 19.57
C PHE A 166 17.02 31.74 19.08
N LEU A 167 18.18 31.13 19.30
CA LEU A 167 18.48 29.76 18.87
C LEU A 167 17.61 28.73 19.58
N GLU A 168 17.28 28.92 20.85
CA GLU A 168 16.42 27.99 21.57
C GLU A 168 15.01 27.95 20.96
N PRO A 169 14.28 29.09 20.82
CA PRO A 169 13.03 29.16 20.09
C PRO A 169 13.10 28.60 18.66
N ALA A 170 14.12 29.00 17.91
CA ALA A 170 14.28 28.58 16.52
C ALA A 170 14.55 27.08 16.40
N GLY A 171 15.38 26.52 17.28
CA GLY A 171 15.76 25.12 17.30
C GLY A 171 14.58 24.21 17.63
N TRP A 172 13.82 24.51 18.68
CA TRP A 172 12.64 23.69 19.02
C TRP A 172 11.56 23.77 17.95
N PHE A 173 11.32 24.98 17.41
CA PHE A 173 10.30 25.18 16.37
C PHE A 173 10.66 24.41 15.10
N THR A 174 11.90 24.57 14.62
CA THR A 174 12.41 23.87 13.43
C THR A 174 12.37 22.35 13.61
N MET A 175 12.76 21.87 14.80
CA MET A 175 12.70 20.44 15.12
C MET A 175 11.26 19.91 15.08
N TRP A 176 10.32 20.64 15.71
CA TRP A 176 8.93 20.24 15.76
C TRP A 176 8.27 20.24 14.38
N THR A 177 8.51 21.28 13.56
CA THR A 177 8.02 21.33 12.18
C THR A 177 8.57 20.17 11.34
N GLY A 178 9.84 19.78 11.55
CA GLY A 178 10.42 18.62 10.89
C GLY A 178 9.73 17.31 11.27
N LEU A 179 9.46 17.11 12.56
CA LEU A 179 8.73 15.95 13.08
C LEU A 179 7.27 15.92 12.60
N GLU A 180 6.58 17.05 12.61
CA GLU A 180 5.20 17.16 12.10
C GLU A 180 5.14 16.72 10.64
N HIS A 181 6.10 17.17 9.83
CA HIS A 181 6.17 16.76 8.42
C HIS A 181 6.37 15.25 8.25
N ILE A 182 7.14 14.60 9.13
CA ILE A 182 7.32 13.14 9.13
C ILE A 182 6.02 12.43 9.52
N PHE A 183 5.37 12.86 10.60
CA PHE A 183 4.17 12.18 11.14
C PHE A 183 2.92 12.40 10.27
N TYR A 184 2.69 13.61 9.79
CA TYR A 184 1.48 13.94 9.02
C TYR A 184 1.50 13.28 7.64
N THR A 185 2.66 13.28 6.99
CA THR A 185 2.84 12.64 5.66
C THR A 185 2.56 11.14 5.72
N TRP A 186 3.00 10.47 6.78
CA TRP A 186 2.78 9.04 6.95
C TRP A 186 1.28 8.70 7.07
N ARG A 187 0.53 9.44 7.90
CA ARG A 187 -0.89 9.13 8.12
C ARG A 187 -1.79 9.49 6.95
N GLY A 188 -1.56 10.65 6.32
CA GLY A 188 -2.45 11.15 5.27
C GLY A 188 -2.39 10.36 3.95
N LYS A 189 -1.25 9.73 3.65
CA LYS A 189 -1.02 9.06 2.36
C LYS A 189 -0.94 7.53 2.43
N LYS A 190 -1.06 6.93 3.63
CA LYS A 190 -0.88 5.49 3.81
C LYS A 190 -1.89 4.67 3.01
N GLU A 191 -3.17 5.03 3.09
CA GLU A 191 -4.25 4.27 2.44
C GLU A 191 -4.13 4.29 0.92
N ASP A 192 -3.85 5.46 0.35
CA ASP A 192 -3.60 5.57 -1.09
C ASP A 192 -2.35 4.78 -1.49
N HIS A 193 -1.27 4.94 -0.73
CA HIS A 193 -0.02 4.21 -0.97
C HIS A 193 -0.23 2.70 -1.05
N GLU A 194 -0.87 2.15 -0.02
CA GLU A 194 -1.15 0.73 0.07
C GLU A 194 -2.07 0.27 -1.07
N PHE A 195 -3.09 1.05 -1.43
CA PHE A 195 -3.96 0.75 -2.56
C PHE A 195 -3.18 0.65 -3.88
N TYR A 196 -2.44 1.69 -4.26
CA TYR A 196 -1.71 1.69 -5.53
C TYR A 196 -0.59 0.65 -5.56
N GLU A 197 0.08 0.40 -4.43
CA GLU A 197 1.09 -0.65 -4.31
C GLU A 197 0.48 -2.04 -4.58
N ARG A 198 -0.66 -2.33 -3.95
CA ARG A 198 -1.34 -3.63 -4.09
C ARG A 198 -1.89 -3.81 -5.50
N MET A 199 -2.53 -2.78 -6.06
CA MET A 199 -3.07 -2.84 -7.42
C MET A 199 -1.98 -2.93 -8.50
N ALA A 200 -0.81 -2.34 -8.28
CA ALA A 200 0.33 -2.46 -9.20
C ALA A 200 0.87 -3.89 -9.28
N LYS A 201 0.77 -4.67 -8.19
CA LYS A 201 1.21 -6.08 -8.14
C LYS A 201 0.07 -7.07 -8.48
N ALA A 202 -1.17 -6.59 -8.51
CA ALA A 202 -2.35 -7.44 -8.65
C ALA A 202 -2.41 -8.16 -10.00
N LYS A 203 -2.92 -9.40 -9.98
CA LYS A 203 -3.24 -10.15 -11.20
C LYS A 203 -4.58 -9.67 -11.74
N ILE A 204 -4.60 -9.20 -12.98
CA ILE A 204 -5.82 -8.73 -13.64
C ILE A 204 -6.33 -9.78 -14.62
N ASN A 205 -7.58 -10.22 -14.45
CA ASN A 205 -8.21 -11.23 -15.29
C ASN A 205 -9.63 -10.80 -15.69
N PHE A 206 -10.10 -11.32 -16.82
CA PHE A 206 -11.46 -11.15 -17.31
C PHE A 206 -12.14 -12.52 -17.36
N THR A 207 -13.32 -12.62 -16.75
CA THR A 207 -14.14 -13.82 -16.75
C THR A 207 -15.56 -13.49 -17.16
N GLN A 208 -16.28 -14.51 -17.62
CA GLN A 208 -17.67 -14.37 -18.04
C GLN A 208 -18.63 -14.62 -16.88
N TYR A 209 -19.81 -14.01 -16.96
CA TYR A 209 -20.98 -14.30 -16.12
C TYR A 209 -22.24 -14.41 -16.98
#